data_AF-A0A964D8G5-F1
#
_entry.id   AF-A0A964D8G5-F1
#
_cell.length_a   1.000
_cell.length_b   1.000
_cell.length_c   1.000
_cell.angle_alpha   90.00
_cell.angle_beta   90.00
_cell.angle_gamma   90.00
#
_symmetry.space_group_name_H-M   'P 1'
#
loop_
_entity.id
_entity.type
_entity.pdbx_description
1 polymer ?
#
loop_
_entity_poly.entity_id
_entity_poly.type
_entity_poly.pdbx_seq_one_letter_code
_entity_poly.pdbx_strand_id
1 'polypeptide(L)'
;MMVLLIDFDENYEDRFSYVKERIPEDLENRVFVLGVLSEPEKLRSDIRKNFENIGEALANDCSNNNTNGLWGHDLLKHNKTELDRMILSVKPFLFN
;
A
#
# COMPACT_ATOMS: atom_id res chain seq x y z
N MET A 1 9.43 10.88 -5.48
CA MET A 1 8.86 9.95 -4.48
C MET A 1 8.98 8.54 -5.04
N MET A 2 9.08 7.54 -4.17
CA MET A 2 9.21 6.15 -4.57
C MET A 2 8.20 5.32 -3.78
N VAL A 3 7.52 4.41 -4.47
CA VAL A 3 6.66 3.40 -3.83
C VAL A 3 7.31 2.05 -4.09
N LEU A 4 7.60 1.31 -3.04
CA LEU A 4 8.05 -0.07 -3.09
C LEU A 4 6.83 -0.95 -2.85
N LEU A 5 6.44 -1.71 -3.87
CA LEU A 5 5.41 -2.73 -3.74
C LEU A 5 6.08 -4.06 -3.41
N ILE A 6 5.79 -4.61 -2.24
CA ILE A 6 6.40 -5.85 -1.75
C ILE A 6 5.35 -6.92 -1.46
N ASP A 7 5.78 -8.16 -1.62
CA ASP A 7 5.08 -9.31 -1.05
C ASP A 7 5.56 -9.53 0.38
N PHE A 8 4.60 -9.59 1.31
CA PHE A 8 4.88 -9.78 2.73
C PHE A 8 4.94 -11.25 3.14
N ASP A 9 4.57 -12.21 2.28
CA ASP A 9 4.72 -13.65 2.55
C ASP A 9 4.12 -14.09 3.92
N GLU A 10 2.97 -13.53 4.32
CA GLU A 10 2.30 -13.71 5.62
C GLU A 10 3.11 -13.21 6.85
N ASN A 11 4.24 -12.54 6.63
CA ASN A 11 5.15 -12.04 7.65
C ASN A 11 5.41 -10.53 7.52
N TYR A 12 4.37 -9.73 7.77
CA TYR A 12 4.42 -8.27 7.61
C TYR A 12 5.56 -7.61 8.42
N GLU A 13 5.64 -7.88 9.72
CA GLU A 13 6.56 -7.17 10.63
C GLU A 13 8.04 -7.35 10.25
N ASP A 14 8.47 -8.59 10.01
CA ASP A 14 9.89 -8.86 9.69
C ASP A 14 10.24 -8.32 8.31
N ARG A 15 9.37 -8.51 7.32
CA ARG A 15 9.58 -8.08 5.94
C ARG A 15 9.56 -6.55 5.82
N PHE A 16 8.63 -5.90 6.51
CA PHE A 16 8.56 -4.46 6.57
C PHE A 16 9.82 -3.86 7.20
N SER A 17 10.22 -4.38 8.38
CA SER A 17 11.41 -3.92 9.09
C SER A 17 12.67 -4.15 8.25
N TYR A 18 12.80 -5.32 7.62
CA TYR A 18 13.92 -5.64 6.74
C TYR A 18 14.08 -4.64 5.59
N VAL A 19 12.97 -4.24 4.96
CA VAL A 19 12.98 -3.24 3.88
C VAL A 19 13.27 -1.85 4.43
N LYS A 20 12.62 -1.46 5.54
CA LYS A 20 12.80 -0.16 6.19
C LYS A 20 14.25 0.11 6.59
N GLU A 21 14.92 -0.86 7.21
CA GLU A 21 16.32 -0.75 7.63
C GLU A 21 17.31 -0.55 6.47
N ARG A 22 16.91 -0.89 5.25
CA ARG A 22 17.73 -0.74 4.04
C ARG A 22 17.48 0.58 3.30
N ILE A 23 16.46 1.33 3.70
CA ILE A 23 16.18 2.64 3.14
C ILE A 23 17.13 3.64 3.81
N PRO A 24 17.96 4.38 3.05
CA PRO A 24 18.78 5.44 3.60
C PRO A 24 17.93 6.48 4.36
N GLU A 25 18.43 6.96 5.50
CA GLU A 25 17.73 7.88 6.39
C GLU A 25 17.25 9.16 5.66
N ASP A 26 18.07 9.69 4.76
CA ASP A 26 17.76 10.87 3.95
C ASP A 26 16.63 10.65 2.92
N LEU A 27 16.33 9.39 2.61
CA LEU A 27 15.28 8.98 1.68
C LEU A 27 14.00 8.48 2.38
N GLU A 28 14.06 8.22 3.68
CA GLU A 28 12.96 7.56 4.42
C GLU A 28 11.62 8.29 4.23
N ASN A 29 11.63 9.62 4.27
CA ASN A 29 10.44 10.45 4.10
C ASN A 29 9.84 10.44 2.68
N ARG A 30 10.52 9.86 1.69
CA ARG A 30 10.14 9.88 0.27
C ARG A 30 9.93 8.49 -0.35
N VAL A 31 10.22 7.44 0.41
CA VAL A 31 10.05 6.03 0.02
C VAL A 31 8.91 5.44 0.84
N PHE A 32 7.85 4.96 0.19
CA PHE A 32 6.69 4.33 0.84
C PHE A 32 6.68 2.84 0.55
N VAL A 33 6.49 2.01 1.57
CA VAL A 33 6.45 0.55 1.42
C VAL A 33 5.02 0.07 1.57
N LEU A 34 4.47 -0.49 0.50
CA LEU A 34 3.10 -1.03 0.46
C LEU A 34 3.15 -2.47 -0.04
N GLY A 35 2.13 -3.26 0.25
CA GLY A 35 2.11 -4.66 -0.18
C GLY A 35 0.82 -5.39 0.14
N VAL A 36 0.74 -6.63 -0.31
CA VAL A 36 -0.33 -7.56 0.09
C VAL A 36 0.22 -8.50 1.16
N LEU A 37 -0.59 -8.85 2.16
CA LEU A 37 -0.13 -9.65 3.29
C LEU A 37 0.29 -11.05 2.86
N SER A 38 -0.43 -11.64 1.92
CA SER A 38 -0.19 -12.96 1.33
C SER A 38 -0.33 -12.85 -0.19
N GLU A 39 -0.84 -13.86 -0.89
CA GLU A 39 -0.92 -13.82 -2.35
C GLU A 39 -2.04 -12.88 -2.85
N PRO A 40 -1.78 -12.06 -3.89
CA PRO A 40 -2.79 -11.17 -4.47
C PRO A 40 -3.98 -11.93 -5.09
N GLU A 41 -3.81 -13.21 -5.44
CA GLU A 41 -4.88 -14.09 -5.90
C GLU A 41 -5.99 -14.28 -4.86
N LYS A 42 -5.63 -14.34 -3.55
CA LYS A 42 -6.61 -14.43 -2.45
C LYS A 42 -7.46 -13.14 -2.41
N LEU A 43 -6.80 -11.98 -2.47
CA LEU A 43 -7.45 -10.67 -2.56
C LEU A 43 -8.40 -10.59 -3.77
N ARG A 44 -7.96 -11.07 -4.93
CA ARG A 44 -8.78 -11.12 -6.15
C ARG A 44 -10.02 -12.00 -5.99
N SER A 45 -9.86 -13.16 -5.37
CA SER A 45 -10.95 -14.11 -5.09
C SER A 45 -11.99 -13.50 -4.15
N ASP A 46 -11.55 -12.84 -3.07
CA ASP A 46 -12.42 -12.26 -2.04
C ASP A 46 -13.22 -11.08 -2.60
N ILE A 47 -12.58 -10.19 -3.35
CA ILE A 47 -13.22 -8.99 -3.94
C ILE A 47 -14.07 -9.33 -5.16
N ARG A 48 -13.81 -10.46 -5.83
CA ARG A 48 -14.48 -10.89 -7.08
C ARG A 48 -14.36 -9.87 -8.21
N LYS A 49 -13.19 -9.23 -8.33
CA LYS A 49 -12.83 -8.31 -9.42
C LYS A 49 -11.53 -8.77 -10.08
N ASN A 50 -11.23 -8.29 -11.28
CA ASN A 50 -9.89 -8.49 -11.87
C ASN A 50 -8.87 -7.56 -11.19
N PHE A 51 -7.57 -7.80 -11.42
CA PHE A 51 -6.51 -7.00 -10.81
C PHE A 51 -6.55 -5.53 -11.22
N GLU A 52 -6.95 -5.23 -12.44
CA GLU A 52 -7.06 -3.86 -12.96
C GLU A 52 -8.10 -3.04 -12.17
N ASN A 53 -9.31 -3.58 -12.00
CA ASN A 53 -10.39 -2.93 -11.25
C ASN A 53 -10.08 -2.84 -9.74
N ILE A 54 -9.27 -3.76 -9.20
CA ILE A 54 -8.77 -3.69 -7.82
C ILE A 54 -7.78 -2.53 -7.70
N GLY A 55 -6.80 -2.45 -8.60
CA GLY A 55 -5.83 -1.36 -8.64
C GLY A 55 -6.49 0.00 -8.81
N GLU A 56 -7.45 0.11 -9.73
CA GLU A 56 -8.24 1.32 -9.92
C GLU A 56 -9.01 1.72 -8.66
N ALA A 57 -9.66 0.75 -7.99
CA ALA A 57 -10.36 1.02 -6.73
C ALA A 57 -9.41 1.49 -5.62
N LEU A 58 -8.23 0.88 -5.47
CA LEU A 58 -7.22 1.30 -4.49
C LEU A 58 -6.69 2.71 -4.78
N ALA A 59 -6.47 3.05 -6.05
CA ALA A 59 -6.02 4.37 -6.48
C ALA A 59 -7.11 5.44 -6.22
N ASN A 60 -8.37 5.13 -6.54
CA ASN A 60 -9.51 6.00 -6.25
C ASN A 60 -9.69 6.22 -4.74
N ASP A 61 -9.58 5.17 -3.94
CA ASP A 61 -9.62 5.28 -2.48
C ASP A 61 -8.48 6.15 -1.93
N CYS A 62 -7.28 6.04 -2.50
CA CYS A 62 -6.14 6.89 -2.17
C CYS A 62 -6.41 8.38 -2.48
N SER A 63 -6.95 8.68 -3.67
CA SER A 63 -7.28 10.06 -4.08
C SER A 63 -8.38 10.69 -3.20
N ASN A 64 -9.39 9.88 -2.86
CA ASN A 64 -10.55 10.31 -2.08
C ASN A 64 -10.35 10.30 -0.55
N ASN A 65 -9.12 10.03 -0.07
CA ASN A 65 -8.82 9.84 1.36
C ASN A 65 -9.69 8.75 2.04
N ASN A 66 -10.11 7.73 1.28
CA ASN A 66 -10.91 6.62 1.78
C ASN A 66 -10.03 5.43 2.21
N THR A 67 -9.30 5.59 3.31
CA THR A 67 -8.39 4.53 3.80
C THR A 67 -9.10 3.32 4.38
N ASN A 68 -10.42 3.39 4.58
CA ASN A 68 -11.24 2.32 5.13
C ASN A 68 -12.02 1.55 4.04
N GLY A 69 -11.90 1.95 2.77
CA GLY A 69 -12.49 1.26 1.64
C GLY A 69 -11.79 -0.08 1.38
N LEU A 70 -11.32 -0.28 0.16
CA LEU A 70 -10.64 -1.52 -0.21
C LEU A 70 -9.34 -1.74 0.58
N TRP A 71 -8.68 -0.65 0.99
CA TRP A 71 -7.52 -0.68 1.88
C TRP A 71 -7.83 -1.27 3.27
N GLY A 72 -9.09 -1.29 3.70
CA GLY A 72 -9.52 -1.89 4.96
C GLY A 72 -9.57 -3.43 4.93
N HIS A 73 -9.35 -4.06 3.78
CA HIS A 73 -9.33 -5.52 3.65
C HIS A 73 -8.23 -6.15 4.53
N ASP A 74 -8.46 -7.36 5.05
CA ASP A 74 -7.50 -8.04 5.95
C ASP A 74 -6.10 -8.21 5.33
N LEU A 75 -6.05 -8.41 4.01
CA LEU A 75 -4.81 -8.53 3.24
C LEU A 75 -4.14 -7.19 2.91
N LEU A 76 -4.72 -6.04 3.27
CA LEU A 76 -4.22 -4.71 2.92
C LEU A 76 -4.15 -3.73 4.10
N LYS A 77 -4.92 -3.94 5.17
CA LYS A 77 -5.07 -3.00 6.30
C LYS A 77 -3.77 -2.67 7.03
N HIS A 78 -2.77 -3.56 6.97
CA HIS A 78 -1.45 -3.33 7.58
C HIS A 78 -0.70 -2.15 6.92
N ASN A 79 -1.00 -1.83 5.66
CA ASN A 79 -0.40 -0.71 4.95
C ASN A 79 -0.84 0.67 5.48
N LYS A 80 -1.83 0.73 6.39
CA LYS A 80 -2.49 1.98 6.78
C LYS A 80 -1.51 3.11 7.12
N THR A 81 -0.48 2.82 7.92
CA THR A 81 0.51 3.83 8.32
C THR A 81 1.26 4.42 7.12
N GLU A 82 1.71 3.58 6.20
CA GLU A 82 2.44 4.02 5.01
C GLU A 82 1.52 4.67 3.98
N LEU A 83 0.28 4.19 3.87
CA LEU A 83 -0.76 4.79 3.04
C LEU A 83 -1.08 6.21 3.51
N ASP A 84 -1.28 6.41 4.82
CA ASP A 84 -1.56 7.72 5.40
C ASP A 84 -0.40 8.71 5.11
N ARG A 85 0.85 8.24 5.26
CA ARG A 85 2.06 9.02 4.94
C ARG A 85 2.19 9.34 3.45
N MET A 86 1.86 8.37 2.60
CA MET A 86 1.89 8.51 1.15
C MET A 86 0.83 9.50 0.68
N ILE A 87 -0.43 9.41 1.14
CA ILE A 87 -1.52 10.31 0.71
C ILE A 87 -1.15 11.77 0.99
N LEU A 88 -0.69 12.09 2.20
CA LEU A 88 -0.25 13.44 2.57
C LEU A 88 0.86 13.97 1.66
N SER A 89 1.70 13.07 1.19
CA SER A 89 2.87 13.34 0.38
C SER A 89 2.55 13.49 -1.11
N VAL A 90 1.75 12.60 -1.69
CA VAL A 90 1.54 12.48 -3.14
C VAL A 90 0.34 13.27 -3.66
N LYS A 91 -0.69 13.45 -2.83
CA LYS A 91 -1.93 14.11 -3.23
C LYS A 91 -1.74 15.52 -3.81
N PRO A 92 -0.87 16.39 -3.24
CA PRO A 92 -0.67 17.75 -3.75
C PRO A 92 -0.17 17.85 -5.20
N PHE A 93 0.31 16.76 -5.80
CA PHE A 93 0.88 16.79 -7.15
C PHE A 93 0.39 15.68 -8.10
N LEU A 94 -0.16 14.56 -7.61
CA LEU A 94 -0.74 13.52 -8.48
C LEU A 94 -2.23 13.70 -8.78
N PHE A 95 -2.97 14.35 -7.89
CA PHE A 95 -4.44 14.42 -7.96
C PHE A 95 -4.98 15.86 -7.96
N ASN A 96 -4.23 16.78 -8.60
CA ASN A 96 -4.70 18.13 -8.89
C ASN A 96 -5.66 18.16 -10.08
#